data_AF-A0A975HLA8-F1
#
_entry.id   AF-A0A975HLA8-F1
#
_cell.length_a   1.000
_cell.length_b   1.000
_cell.length_c   1.000
_cell.angle_alpha   90.00
_cell.angle_beta   90.00
_cell.angle_gamma   90.00
#
_symmetry.space_group_name_H-M   'P 1'
#
loop_
_entity.id
_entity.type
_entity.pdbx_description
1 polymer ?
#
loop_
_entity_poly.entity_id
_entity_poly.type
_entity_poly.pdbx_seq_one_letter_code
_entity_poly.pdbx_strand_id
1 'polypeptide(L)'
;MTMLVLVTLILLIVLLAVYVVIENNRRKAREAEKRAYNERVKEINAHFKSKLAEFVEAKIVRPKYVPKLQSITNNFFVVQHHTEENLHQLERVADLFVNTVVREMQKCFVTKNMDALATQMQYFVAELPSSGIAYNKAFYHEILPALIVLLQTPDQPEELTEEESDLEDTQVPDKQDDEPEFIAPKTKAQELSNY
;
A
#
# COMPACT_ATOMS: atom_id res chain seq x y z
N MET A 1 40.75 50.36 41.69
CA MET A 1 41.15 48.98 41.34
C MET A 1 40.10 47.95 41.78
N THR A 2 39.70 47.90 43.05
CA THR A 2 38.69 46.95 43.57
C THR A 2 37.32 47.04 42.90
N MET A 3 36.79 48.24 42.65
CA MET A 3 35.50 48.42 41.97
C MET A 3 35.52 47.90 40.52
N LEU A 4 36.64 48.07 39.83
CA LEU A 4 36.81 47.61 38.45
C LEU A 4 36.82 46.07 38.42
N VAL A 5 37.50 45.43 39.38
CA VAL A 5 37.50 43.98 39.58
C VAL A 5 36.11 43.44 39.94
N LEU A 6 35.34 44.14 40.77
CA LEU A 6 33.96 43.74 41.10
C LEU A 6 33.04 43.82 39.88
N VAL A 7 33.14 44.89 39.10
CA VAL A 7 32.33 45.05 37.87
C VAL A 7 32.68 43.98 36.84
N THR A 8 33.97 43.67 36.64
CA THR A 8 34.37 42.59 35.71
C THR A 8 33.91 41.22 36.19
N LEU A 9 33.94 40.95 37.50
CA LEU A 9 33.43 39.71 38.08
C LEU A 9 31.91 39.54 37.85
N ILE A 10 31.13 40.61 38.08
CA ILE A 10 29.69 40.59 37.83
C ILE A 10 29.42 40.37 36.34
N LEU A 11 30.15 41.04 35.45
CA LEU A 11 30.02 40.87 34.01
C LEU A 11 30.36 39.43 33.56
N LEU A 12 31.38 38.81 34.17
CA LEU A 12 31.72 37.41 33.93
C LEU A 12 30.58 36.47 34.34
N ILE A 13 29.99 36.69 35.53
CA ILE A 13 28.86 35.88 36.02
C ILE A 13 27.65 36.01 35.07
N VAL A 14 27.33 37.23 34.63
CA VAL A 14 26.24 37.49 33.68
C VAL A 14 26.49 36.78 32.35
N LEU A 15 27.71 36.89 31.79
CA LEU A 15 28.09 36.17 30.56
C LEU A 15 27.94 34.65 30.71
N LEU A 16 28.36 34.11 31.84
CA LEU A 16 28.29 32.67 32.12
C LEU A 16 26.83 32.20 32.26
N ALA A 17 25.99 32.99 32.93
CA ALA A 17 24.56 32.71 33.04
C ALA A 17 23.87 32.70 31.66
N VAL A 18 24.14 33.71 30.82
CA VAL A 18 23.61 33.77 29.44
C VAL A 18 24.09 32.58 28.61
N TYR A 19 25.38 32.24 28.69
CA TYR A 19 25.94 31.09 28.00
C TYR A 19 25.24 29.77 28.38
N VAL A 20 25.01 29.54 29.68
CA VAL A 20 24.32 28.33 30.18
C VAL A 20 22.89 28.26 29.64
N VAL A 21 22.16 29.37 29.59
CA VAL A 21 20.79 29.41 29.06
C VAL A 21 20.77 29.07 27.58
N ILE A 22 21.66 29.67 26.77
CA ILE A 22 21.75 29.40 25.33
C ILE A 22 22.09 27.93 25.08
N GLU A 23 23.09 27.40 25.79
CA GLU A 23 23.53 26.01 25.59
C GLU A 23 22.47 25.01 26.04
N ASN A 24 21.74 25.29 27.13
CA ASN A 24 20.60 24.48 27.55
C ASN A 24 19.49 24.52 26.50
N ASN A 25 19.19 25.69 25.93
CA ASN A 25 18.19 25.79 24.86
C ASN A 25 18.61 25.00 23.61
N ARG A 26 19.88 25.06 23.21
CA ARG A 26 20.43 24.24 22.10
C ARG A 26 20.36 22.74 22.38
N ARG A 27 20.56 22.32 23.63
CA ARG A 27 20.39 20.92 24.03
C ARG A 27 18.93 20.49 23.95
N LYS A 28 18.02 21.29 24.51
CA LYS A 28 16.58 21.06 24.44
C LYS A 28 16.08 20.97 22.99
N ALA A 29 16.55 21.85 22.11
CA ALA A 29 16.19 21.80 20.69
C ALA A 29 16.61 20.47 20.04
N ARG A 30 17.86 20.05 20.23
CA ARG A 30 18.36 18.76 19.71
C ARG A 30 17.65 17.55 20.31
N GLU A 31 17.30 17.61 21.59
CA GLU A 31 16.53 16.55 22.26
C GLU A 31 15.09 16.49 21.75
N ALA A 32 14.46 17.63 21.49
CA ALA A 32 13.13 17.71 20.90
C ALA A 32 13.11 17.12 19.48
N GLU A 33 14.09 17.44 18.64
CA GLU A 33 14.24 16.86 17.30
C GLU A 33 14.38 15.33 17.35
N LYS A 34 15.28 14.83 18.21
CA LYS A 34 15.45 13.38 18.41
C LYS A 34 14.18 12.71 18.94
N ARG A 35 13.46 13.38 19.83
CA ARG A 35 12.20 12.87 20.37
C ARG A 35 11.14 12.78 19.29
N ALA A 36 10.95 13.84 18.50
CA ALA A 36 10.01 13.86 17.39
C ALA A 36 10.33 12.78 16.35
N TYR A 37 11.62 12.57 16.04
CA TYR A 37 12.06 11.49 15.15
C TYR A 37 11.66 10.11 15.67
N ASN A 38 12.02 9.81 16.92
CA ASN A 38 11.71 8.51 17.53
C ASN A 38 10.20 8.29 17.70
N GLU A 39 9.44 9.36 17.92
CA GLU A 39 7.98 9.32 17.99
C GLU A 39 7.38 8.94 16.63
N ARG A 40 7.82 9.59 15.54
CA ARG A 40 7.42 9.21 14.17
C ARG A 40 7.77 7.75 13.84
N VAL A 41 8.98 7.29 14.19
CA VAL A 41 9.37 5.88 13.99
C VAL A 41 8.44 4.92 14.75
N LYS A 42 8.07 5.26 15.99
CA LYS A 42 7.14 4.45 16.79
C LYS A 42 5.74 4.45 16.19
N GLU A 43 5.27 5.59 15.71
CA GLU A 43 3.97 5.74 15.06
C GLU A 43 3.87 4.88 13.80
N ILE A 44 4.86 4.95 12.91
CA ILE A 44 4.91 4.11 11.69
C ILE A 44 4.87 2.61 12.06
N ASN A 45 5.70 2.20 13.04
CA ASN A 45 5.72 0.81 13.50
C ASN A 45 4.39 0.37 14.13
N ALA A 46 3.75 1.24 14.91
CA ALA A 46 2.47 0.96 15.54
C ALA A 46 1.35 0.85 14.49
N HIS A 47 1.31 1.78 13.53
CA HIS A 47 0.35 1.76 12.42
C HIS A 47 0.51 0.49 11.59
N PHE A 48 1.73 0.16 11.18
CA PHE A 48 2.03 -1.06 10.42
C PHE A 48 1.62 -2.33 11.18
N LYS A 49 1.94 -2.40 12.48
CA LYS A 49 1.53 -3.51 13.35
C LYS A 49 0.00 -3.64 13.46
N SER A 50 -0.71 -2.52 13.58
CA SER A 50 -2.17 -2.50 13.62
C SER A 50 -2.76 -3.05 12.32
N LYS A 51 -2.26 -2.59 11.17
CA LYS A 51 -2.71 -3.05 9.85
C LYS A 51 -2.42 -4.53 9.62
N LEU A 52 -1.28 -5.02 10.07
CA LEU A 52 -0.99 -6.46 10.04
C LEU A 52 -2.00 -7.27 10.89
N ALA A 53 -2.47 -6.73 12.02
CA ALA A 53 -3.49 -7.42 12.81
C ALA A 53 -4.83 -7.47 12.06
N GLU A 54 -5.24 -6.38 11.41
CA GLU A 54 -6.43 -6.35 10.54
C GLU A 54 -6.32 -7.40 9.41
N PHE A 55 -5.14 -7.55 8.79
CA PHE A 55 -4.93 -8.55 7.73
C PHE A 55 -4.96 -9.99 8.24
N VAL A 56 -4.62 -10.22 9.51
CA VAL A 56 -4.76 -11.53 10.16
C VAL A 56 -6.22 -11.84 10.44
N GLU A 57 -6.99 -10.86 10.92
CA GLU A 57 -8.44 -10.99 11.14
C GLU A 57 -9.19 -11.27 9.83
N ALA A 58 -8.76 -10.62 8.74
CA ALA A 58 -9.25 -10.87 7.38
C ALA A 58 -8.78 -12.20 6.77
N LYS A 59 -7.99 -13.01 7.50
CA LYS A 59 -7.43 -14.31 7.08
C LYS A 59 -6.51 -14.27 5.84
N ILE A 60 -6.07 -13.09 5.42
CA ILE A 60 -5.10 -12.93 4.33
C ILE A 60 -3.69 -13.30 4.81
N VAL A 61 -3.35 -12.90 6.04
CA VAL A 61 -2.05 -13.18 6.65
C VAL A 61 -2.23 -14.21 7.77
N ARG A 62 -1.43 -15.28 7.75
CA ARG A 62 -1.40 -16.22 8.88
C ARG A 62 -0.63 -15.61 10.05
N PRO A 63 -1.05 -15.81 11.32
CA PRO A 63 -0.34 -15.27 12.49
C PRO A 63 1.15 -15.61 12.54
N LYS A 64 1.54 -16.80 12.04
CA LYS A 64 2.93 -17.25 11.95
C LYS A 64 3.83 -16.31 11.13
N TYR A 65 3.28 -15.59 10.16
CA TYR A 65 4.02 -14.72 9.26
C TYR A 65 4.14 -13.28 9.76
N VAL A 66 3.35 -12.88 10.76
CA VAL A 66 3.35 -11.51 11.32
C VAL A 66 4.74 -11.08 11.79
N PRO A 67 5.54 -11.89 12.52
CA PRO A 67 6.87 -11.47 12.94
C PRO A 67 7.81 -11.20 11.76
N LYS A 68 7.67 -11.95 10.67
CA LYS A 68 8.48 -11.79 9.44
C LYS A 68 8.05 -10.58 8.62
N LEU A 69 6.78 -10.18 8.70
CA LEU A 69 6.33 -8.91 8.12
C LEU A 69 6.77 -7.72 8.97
N GLN A 70 6.67 -7.82 10.30
CA GLN A 70 7.14 -6.77 11.23
C GLN A 70 8.65 -6.54 11.15
N SER A 71 9.44 -7.52 10.71
CA SER A 71 10.87 -7.30 10.51
C SER A 71 11.19 -6.30 9.41
N ILE A 72 10.26 -6.03 8.47
CA ILE A 72 10.40 -4.98 7.45
C ILE A 72 10.58 -3.61 8.11
N THR A 73 9.80 -3.29 9.15
CA THR A 73 9.90 -1.99 9.80
C THR A 73 10.91 -2.00 10.95
N ASN A 74 11.01 -3.11 11.69
CA ASN A 74 11.91 -3.23 12.83
C ASN A 74 13.39 -3.26 12.44
N ASN A 75 13.76 -3.87 11.31
CA ASN A 75 15.17 -4.00 10.91
C ASN A 75 15.67 -2.80 10.10
N PHE A 76 14.79 -1.88 9.69
CA PHE A 76 15.15 -0.76 8.80
C PHE A 76 16.31 0.07 9.37
N PHE A 77 16.19 0.55 10.61
CA PHE A 77 17.22 1.36 11.28
C PHE A 77 18.32 0.56 11.98
N VAL A 78 18.27 -0.78 11.90
CA VAL A 78 19.40 -1.63 12.32
C VAL A 78 20.55 -1.54 11.31
N VAL A 79 20.20 -1.45 10.02
CA VAL A 79 21.17 -1.42 8.91
C VAL A 79 21.29 -0.03 8.29
N GLN A 80 20.23 0.78 8.34
CA GLN A 80 20.23 2.14 7.78
C GLN A 80 20.54 3.22 8.82
N HIS A 81 21.16 4.31 8.37
CA HIS A 81 21.41 5.47 9.22
C HIS A 81 20.10 6.19 9.59
N HIS A 82 20.07 6.78 10.80
CA HIS A 82 18.93 7.54 11.28
C HIS A 82 18.94 8.94 10.64
N THR A 83 18.34 9.06 9.47
CA THR A 83 18.15 10.33 8.74
C THR A 83 16.67 10.55 8.45
N GLU A 84 16.28 11.81 8.20
CA GLU A 84 14.89 12.15 7.86
C GLU A 84 14.47 11.57 6.50
N GLU A 85 15.38 11.53 5.52
CA GLU A 85 15.16 10.88 4.23
C GLU A 85 14.84 9.38 4.39
N ASN A 86 15.62 8.68 5.23
CA ASN A 86 15.39 7.26 5.50
C ASN A 86 14.09 7.04 6.27
N LEU A 87 13.70 7.97 7.16
CA LEU A 87 12.41 7.92 7.83
C LEU A 87 11.24 8.02 6.85
N HIS A 88 11.30 8.96 5.91
CA HIS A 88 10.31 9.08 4.85
C HIS A 88 10.29 7.87 3.93
N GLN A 89 11.45 7.25 3.65
CA GLN A 89 11.48 6.03 2.86
C GLN A 89 10.81 4.85 3.60
N LEU A 90 11.03 4.71 4.92
CA LEU A 90 10.36 3.70 5.73
C LEU A 90 8.84 3.89 5.71
N GLU A 91 8.38 5.13 5.92
CA GLU A 91 6.97 5.51 5.84
C GLU A 91 6.37 5.14 4.48
N ARG A 92 7.01 5.60 3.39
CA ARG A 92 6.59 5.33 2.02
C ARG A 92 6.46 3.84 1.72
N VAL A 93 7.43 3.03 2.14
CA VAL A 93 7.44 1.58 1.88
C VAL A 93 6.38 0.87 2.72
N ALA A 94 6.22 1.26 4.00
CA ALA A 94 5.18 0.71 4.86
C ALA A 94 3.78 1.01 4.30
N ASP A 95 3.55 2.25 3.88
CA ASP A 95 2.29 2.67 3.28
C ASP A 95 2.05 2.02 1.92
N LEU A 96 3.09 1.87 1.09
CA LEU A 96 2.99 1.17 -0.18
C LEU A 96 2.50 -0.27 0.03
N PHE A 97 3.09 -0.98 0.99
CA PHE A 97 2.65 -2.34 1.34
C PHE A 97 1.20 -2.35 1.83
N VAL A 98 0.88 -1.54 2.84
CA VAL A 98 -0.47 -1.50 3.45
C VAL A 98 -1.52 -1.15 2.40
N ASN A 99 -1.30 -0.11 1.60
CA ASN A 99 -2.25 0.34 0.59
C ASN A 99 -2.43 -0.69 -0.53
N THR A 100 -1.36 -1.38 -0.91
CA THR A 100 -1.44 -2.46 -1.92
C THR A 100 -2.27 -3.62 -1.38
N VAL A 101 -1.99 -4.08 -0.16
CA VAL A 101 -2.74 -5.20 0.44
C VAL A 101 -4.22 -4.83 0.67
N VAL A 102 -4.52 -3.62 1.12
CA VAL A 102 -5.90 -3.14 1.28
C VAL A 102 -6.63 -3.09 -0.06
N ARG A 103 -5.98 -2.58 -1.11
CA ARG A 103 -6.56 -2.51 -2.46
C ARG A 103 -6.83 -3.91 -3.01
N GLU A 104 -5.87 -4.82 -2.90
CA GLU A 104 -6.03 -6.19 -3.35
C GLU A 104 -7.07 -6.94 -2.51
N MET A 105 -7.16 -6.67 -1.20
CA MET A 105 -8.23 -7.20 -0.36
C MET A 105 -9.61 -6.75 -0.85
N GLN A 106 -9.78 -5.48 -1.22
CA GLN A 106 -11.04 -4.97 -1.77
C GLN A 106 -11.39 -5.65 -3.10
N LYS A 107 -10.41 -5.80 -4.01
CA LYS A 107 -10.61 -6.52 -5.28
C LYS A 107 -10.96 -8.00 -5.06
N CYS A 108 -10.23 -8.69 -4.20
CA CYS A 108 -10.46 -10.10 -3.88
C CYS A 108 -11.78 -10.34 -3.15
N PHE A 109 -12.29 -9.36 -2.42
CA PHE A 109 -13.62 -9.41 -1.83
C PHE A 109 -14.71 -9.42 -2.90
N VAL A 110 -14.58 -8.59 -3.94
CA VAL A 110 -15.52 -8.53 -5.07
C VAL A 110 -15.42 -9.80 -5.93
N THR A 111 -14.21 -10.24 -6.27
CA THR A 111 -13.97 -11.43 -7.12
C THR A 111 -14.08 -12.76 -6.36
N LYS A 112 -14.33 -12.72 -5.04
CA LYS A 112 -14.35 -13.87 -4.11
C LYS A 112 -13.07 -14.72 -4.12
N ASN A 113 -11.93 -14.16 -4.52
CA ASN A 113 -10.67 -14.88 -4.65
C ASN A 113 -9.68 -14.59 -3.51
N MET A 114 -10.18 -14.58 -2.26
CA MET A 114 -9.35 -14.29 -1.08
C MET A 114 -8.24 -15.32 -0.83
N ASP A 115 -8.46 -16.58 -1.22
CA ASP A 115 -7.46 -17.64 -1.08
C ASP A 115 -6.24 -17.43 -1.98
N ALA A 116 -6.43 -16.86 -3.19
CA ALA A 116 -5.33 -16.50 -4.07
C ALA A 116 -4.45 -15.40 -3.45
N LEU A 117 -5.05 -14.37 -2.87
CA LEU A 117 -4.31 -13.30 -2.17
C LEU A 117 -3.55 -13.84 -0.96
N ALA A 118 -4.16 -14.73 -0.16
CA ALA A 118 -3.47 -15.37 0.96
C ALA A 118 -2.26 -16.21 0.49
N THR A 119 -2.38 -16.85 -0.67
CA THR A 119 -1.29 -17.62 -1.29
C THR A 119 -0.18 -16.71 -1.82
N GLN A 120 -0.51 -15.62 -2.52
CA GLN A 120 0.46 -14.61 -2.96
C GLN A 120 1.18 -13.97 -1.77
N MET A 121 0.45 -13.66 -0.70
CA MET A 121 1.03 -13.16 0.55
C MET A 121 2.02 -14.16 1.17
N GLN A 122 1.73 -15.46 1.08
CA GLN A 122 2.66 -16.49 1.52
C GLN A 122 3.95 -16.53 0.69
N TYR A 123 3.86 -16.36 -0.63
CA TYR A 123 5.03 -16.24 -1.51
C TYR A 123 5.84 -14.97 -1.21
N PHE A 124 5.17 -13.83 -1.05
CA PHE A 124 5.82 -12.59 -0.63
C PHE A 124 6.59 -12.76 0.68
N VAL A 125 5.97 -13.36 1.70
CA VAL A 125 6.62 -13.63 2.98
C VAL A 125 7.81 -14.59 2.82
N ALA A 126 7.76 -15.53 1.88
CA ALA A 126 8.87 -16.45 1.62
C ALA A 126 10.09 -15.72 1.05
N GLU A 127 9.88 -14.74 0.17
CA GLU A 127 10.93 -13.94 -0.46
C GLU A 127 11.55 -12.89 0.47
N LEU A 128 10.88 -12.56 1.58
CA LEU A 128 11.46 -11.67 2.59
C LEU A 128 12.76 -12.23 3.18
N PRO A 129 13.79 -11.39 3.38
CA PRO A 129 15.04 -11.83 3.95
C PRO A 129 14.87 -12.38 5.38
N SER A 130 15.49 -13.53 5.64
CA SER A 130 15.52 -14.14 6.97
C SER A 130 16.59 -13.53 7.88
N SER A 131 17.63 -12.91 7.30
CA SER A 131 18.71 -12.25 8.05
C SER A 131 18.46 -10.75 8.15
N GLY A 132 18.62 -10.19 9.35
CA GLY A 132 18.52 -8.75 9.60
C GLY A 132 19.46 -7.91 8.73
N ILE A 133 20.64 -8.45 8.38
CA ILE A 133 21.67 -7.74 7.61
C ILE A 133 21.24 -7.52 6.14
N ALA A 134 20.37 -8.38 5.62
CA ALA A 134 19.89 -8.30 4.24
C ALA A 134 18.86 -7.18 4.02
N TYR A 135 18.36 -6.55 5.09
CA TYR A 135 17.52 -5.35 5.03
C TYR A 135 18.35 -4.09 4.75
N ASN A 136 19.09 -4.11 3.63
CA ASN A 136 19.96 -3.01 3.20
C ASN A 136 19.21 -1.99 2.33
N LYS A 137 19.92 -0.94 1.89
CA LYS A 137 19.32 0.13 1.08
C LYS A 137 18.72 -0.40 -0.22
N ALA A 138 19.42 -1.28 -0.92
CA ALA A 138 18.95 -1.87 -2.18
C ALA A 138 17.66 -2.68 -1.98
N PHE A 139 17.52 -3.38 -0.86
CA PHE A 139 16.28 -4.08 -0.52
C PHE A 139 15.09 -3.13 -0.42
N TYR A 140 15.19 -2.02 0.33
CA TYR A 140 14.07 -1.09 0.50
C TYR A 140 13.78 -0.19 -0.71
N HIS A 141 14.73 -0.02 -1.62
CA HIS A 141 14.57 0.87 -2.78
C HIS A 141 14.21 0.12 -4.06
N GLU A 142 14.67 -1.13 -4.21
CA GLU A 142 14.51 -1.89 -5.46
C GLU A 142 13.67 -3.15 -5.23
N ILE A 143 14.11 -4.00 -4.31
CA ILE A 143 13.54 -5.35 -4.14
C ILE A 143 12.14 -5.29 -3.53
N LEU A 144 11.99 -4.66 -2.36
CA LEU A 144 10.73 -4.64 -1.63
C LEU A 144 9.60 -3.95 -2.40
N PRO A 145 9.81 -2.79 -3.05
CA PRO A 145 8.79 -2.22 -3.93
C PRO A 145 8.39 -3.15 -5.07
N ALA A 146 9.35 -3.84 -5.71
CA ALA A 146 9.05 -4.80 -6.77
C ALA A 146 8.24 -6.00 -6.26
N LEU A 147 8.59 -6.52 -5.08
CA LEU A 147 7.83 -7.58 -4.41
C LEU A 147 6.40 -7.14 -4.05
N ILE A 148 6.23 -5.87 -3.67
CA ILE A 148 4.89 -5.32 -3.38
C ILE A 148 4.06 -5.22 -4.66
N VAL A 149 4.66 -4.82 -5.79
CA VAL A 149 3.96 -4.80 -7.08
C VAL A 149 3.54 -6.22 -7.50
N LEU A 150 4.34 -7.24 -7.20
CA LEU A 150 3.99 -8.64 -7.51
C LEU A 150 2.77 -9.15 -6.71
N LEU A 151 2.45 -8.54 -5.57
CA LEU A 151 1.21 -8.83 -4.84
C LEU A 151 -0.05 -8.35 -5.59
N GLN A 152 0.09 -7.42 -6.54
CA GLN A 152 -1.04 -6.94 -7.33
C GLN A 152 -1.49 -8.03 -8.29
N THR A 153 -2.75 -8.43 -8.21
CA THR A 153 -3.35 -9.23 -9.27
C THR A 153 -3.53 -8.37 -10.53
N PRO A 154 -3.37 -8.95 -11.73
CA PRO A 154 -3.67 -8.23 -12.96
C PRO A 154 -5.08 -7.66 -12.86
N ASP A 155 -5.25 -6.37 -13.16
CA ASP A 155 -6.58 -5.82 -13.37
C ASP A 155 -7.22 -6.67 -14.47
N GLN A 156 -8.24 -7.45 -14.11
CA GLN A 156 -9.18 -7.88 -15.13
C GLN A 156 -9.65 -6.57 -15.79
N PRO A 157 -9.55 -6.44 -17.13
CA PRO A 157 -10.14 -5.29 -17.79
C PRO A 157 -11.59 -5.24 -17.31
N GLU A 158 -12.00 -4.07 -16.82
CA GLU A 158 -13.39 -3.77 -16.56
C GLU A 158 -14.18 -4.29 -17.77
N GLU A 159 -14.97 -5.35 -17.58
CA GLU A 159 -16.00 -5.67 -18.55
C GLU A 159 -16.84 -4.41 -18.62
N LEU A 160 -16.77 -3.77 -19.78
CA LEU A 160 -17.65 -2.70 -20.20
C LEU A 160 -19.06 -3.10 -19.77
N THR A 161 -19.59 -2.44 -18.73
CA THR A 161 -21.04 -2.38 -18.54
C THR A 161 -21.59 -1.53 -19.69
N GLU A 162 -21.74 -2.18 -20.84
CA GLU A 162 -22.79 -1.87 -21.79
C GLU A 162 -24.11 -2.21 -21.10
N GLU A 163 -24.75 -1.23 -20.48
CA GLU A 163 -26.20 -1.24 -20.32
C GLU A 163 -26.75 0.11 -20.79
N GLU A 164 -27.68 -0.01 -21.72
CA GLU A 164 -28.33 1.00 -22.55
C GLU A 164 -29.30 1.90 -21.76
N SER A 165 -29.33 3.18 -22.12
CA SER A 165 -30.53 4.03 -22.10
C SER A 165 -30.24 5.23 -23.04
N ASP A 166 -30.95 5.48 -24.13
CA ASP A 166 -32.38 5.80 -24.12
C ASP A 166 -33.08 5.39 -25.43
N LEU A 167 -34.27 4.82 -25.25
CA LEU A 167 -35.33 4.73 -26.24
C LEU A 167 -35.98 6.12 -26.41
N GLU A 168 -36.11 6.60 -27.64
CA GLU A 168 -37.20 7.52 -28.00
C GLU A 168 -38.14 6.86 -29.01
N ASP A 169 -39.40 6.95 -28.64
CA ASP A 169 -40.62 6.32 -29.09
C ASP A 169 -41.12 6.88 -30.43
N THR A 170 -41.68 6.03 -31.31
CA THR A 170 -42.89 6.34 -32.10
C THR A 170 -43.50 5.03 -32.66
N GLN A 171 -44.33 4.39 -31.84
CA GLN A 171 -45.75 4.08 -32.08
C GLN A 171 -46.29 3.59 -33.47
N VAL A 172 -46.66 2.28 -33.46
CA VAL A 172 -47.93 1.56 -33.85
C VAL A 172 -48.42 1.43 -35.32
N PRO A 173 -49.33 0.46 -35.64
CA PRO A 173 -49.71 -0.80 -34.96
C PRO A 173 -49.90 -2.06 -35.87
N ASP A 174 -49.71 -3.23 -35.25
CA ASP A 174 -50.56 -4.44 -35.21
C ASP A 174 -51.40 -4.87 -36.43
N LYS A 175 -51.20 -6.13 -36.87
CA LYS A 175 -52.26 -7.12 -37.15
C LYS A 175 -51.72 -8.54 -37.39
N GLN A 176 -51.98 -9.39 -36.39
CA GLN A 176 -52.55 -10.75 -36.43
C GLN A 176 -52.07 -11.82 -37.44
N ASP A 177 -51.59 -12.91 -36.82
CA ASP A 177 -51.97 -14.32 -37.03
C ASP A 177 -52.08 -14.86 -38.46
N ASP A 178 -51.14 -15.75 -38.84
CA ASP A 178 -51.41 -17.08 -39.40
C ASP A 178 -50.08 -17.82 -39.69
N GLU A 179 -49.75 -18.83 -38.88
CA GLU A 179 -48.99 -20.01 -39.33
C GLU A 179 -49.99 -21.03 -39.92
N PRO A 180 -49.62 -22.06 -40.71
CA PRO A 180 -48.27 -22.57 -41.02
C PRO A 180 -48.06 -22.98 -42.51
N GLU A 181 -46.81 -23.14 -42.97
CA GLU A 181 -46.46 -24.29 -43.84
C GLU A 181 -44.95 -24.43 -44.07
N PHE A 182 -44.39 -25.52 -43.56
CA PHE A 182 -43.05 -25.99 -43.88
C PHE A 182 -43.08 -26.70 -45.24
N ILE A 183 -42.43 -26.15 -46.27
CA ILE A 183 -42.20 -26.83 -47.55
C ILE A 183 -40.69 -27.02 -47.73
N ALA A 184 -40.23 -28.26 -47.59
CA ALA A 184 -38.86 -28.66 -47.89
C ALA A 184 -38.55 -28.49 -49.40
N PRO A 185 -37.34 -28.05 -49.79
CA PRO A 185 -36.99 -27.84 -51.18
C PRO A 185 -36.87 -29.18 -51.94
N LYS A 186 -37.69 -29.36 -52.98
CA LYS A 186 -37.55 -30.48 -53.93
C LYS A 186 -36.34 -30.24 -54.85
N THR A 187 -35.49 -31.26 -54.94
CA THR A 187 -34.29 -31.33 -55.78
C THR A 187 -34.61 -31.50 -57.27
N LYS A 188 -33.65 -31.06 -58.10
CA LYS A 188 -33.69 -30.74 -59.54
C LYS A 188 -33.93 -31.92 -60.52
N ALA A 189 -34.74 -32.91 -60.16
CA ALA A 189 -34.93 -34.15 -60.94
C ALA A 189 -36.35 -34.37 -61.50
N GLN A 190 -37.21 -33.33 -61.56
CA GLN A 190 -38.58 -33.44 -62.12
C GLN A 190 -38.87 -32.46 -63.29
N GLU A 191 -37.85 -31.87 -63.91
CA GLU A 191 -38.00 -30.98 -65.09
C GLU A 191 -38.19 -31.72 -66.44
N LEU A 192 -38.35 -33.04 -66.48
CA LEU A 192 -38.53 -33.81 -67.72
C LEU A 192 -39.80 -34.68 -67.66
N SER A 193 -40.96 -34.04 -67.79
CA SER A 193 -42.23 -34.74 -68.07
C SER A 193 -43.32 -33.87 -68.72
N ASN A 194 -43.04 -32.61 -69.11
CA ASN A 194 -44.00 -31.80 -69.84
C ASN A 194 -43.31 -31.08 -71.01
N TYR A 195 -43.01 -31.87 -72.03
CA TYR A 195 -43.08 -31.50 -73.44
C TYR A 195 -43.56 -32.72 -74.23
#